data_AF-A0A2W1NTB8-F1
#
_entry.id   AF-A0A2W1NTB8-F1
#
_cell.length_a   1.000
_cell.length_b   1.000
_cell.length_c   1.000
_cell.angle_alpha   90.00
_cell.angle_beta   90.00
_cell.angle_gamma   90.00
#
_symmetry.space_group_name_H-M   'P 1'
#
loop_
_entity.id
_entity.type
_entity.pdbx_description
1 polymer ?
#
loop_
_entity_poly.entity_id
_entity_poly.type
_entity_poly.pdbx_seq_one_letter_code
_entity_poly.pdbx_strand_id
1 'polypeptide(L)'
;MDGEQEIKKAYASILMNDFEQAVEWFEQAIAIAPCNADFHHKLSITYARSNKLKPAVEHASLAVRLVPGEEQYRHHLQHLQAKELIQQAEKYLEESEPRLWEAISSLKQAVALDCLSTDAWLMLGLAYDRLREYDQAVLALKELLRLDPQHEIGITLLRQFTEKLSSI
;
A
#
# COMPACT_ATOMS: atom_id res chain seq x y z
N MET A 1 -31.28 13.58 7.92
CA MET A 1 -30.63 13.57 6.58
C MET A 1 -29.23 13.12 6.88
N ASP A 2 -28.94 11.88 6.54
CA ASP A 2 -27.87 11.13 7.21
C ASP A 2 -26.61 11.05 6.32
N GLY A 3 -26.44 12.04 5.43
CA GLY A 3 -25.39 12.09 4.42
C GLY A 3 -25.63 11.19 3.19
N GLU A 4 -26.71 10.42 3.13
CA GLU A 4 -26.94 9.44 2.06
C GLU A 4 -27.05 10.05 0.65
N GLN A 5 -27.55 11.29 0.54
CA GLN A 5 -27.67 11.95 -0.77
C GLN A 5 -26.29 12.31 -1.32
N GLU A 6 -25.41 12.79 -0.45
CA GLU A 6 -24.02 13.11 -0.74
C GLU A 6 -23.27 11.85 -1.14
N ILE A 7 -23.49 10.73 -0.44
CA ILE A 7 -22.92 9.42 -0.81
C ILE A 7 -23.36 8.98 -2.21
N LYS A 8 -24.64 9.14 -2.57
CA LYS A 8 -25.12 8.80 -3.92
C LYS A 8 -24.43 9.64 -4.99
N LYS A 9 -24.21 10.93 -4.74
CA LYS A 9 -23.46 11.80 -5.65
C LYS A 9 -21.99 11.40 -5.73
N ALA A 10 -21.37 11.04 -4.61
CA ALA A 10 -19.99 10.55 -4.58
C ALA A 10 -19.82 9.30 -5.46
N TYR A 11 -20.74 8.33 -5.35
CA TYR A 11 -20.72 7.15 -6.21
C TYR A 11 -20.99 7.47 -7.68
N ALA A 12 -21.89 8.41 -7.98
CA ALA A 12 -22.09 8.87 -9.35
C ALA A 12 -20.81 9.48 -9.94
N SER A 13 -20.08 10.30 -9.17
CA SER A 13 -18.78 10.84 -9.58
C SER A 13 -17.73 9.75 -9.81
N ILE A 14 -17.66 8.72 -8.95
CA ILE A 14 -16.78 7.56 -9.16
C ILE A 14 -17.10 6.84 -10.48
N LEU A 15 -18.39 6.66 -10.81
CA LEU A 15 -18.80 6.02 -12.06
C LEU A 15 -18.41 6.85 -13.30
N MET A 16 -18.32 8.17 -13.14
CA MET A 16 -17.81 9.09 -14.15
C MET A 16 -16.27 9.20 -14.14
N ASN A 17 -15.57 8.40 -13.33
CA ASN A 17 -14.13 8.45 -13.12
C ASN A 17 -13.61 9.81 -12.61
N ASP A 18 -14.49 10.58 -11.94
CA ASP A 18 -14.18 11.86 -11.30
C ASP A 18 -14.00 11.64 -9.79
N PHE A 19 -12.78 11.25 -9.41
CA PHE A 19 -12.46 10.92 -8.01
C PHE A 19 -12.33 12.16 -7.14
N GLU A 20 -11.87 13.28 -7.70
CA GLU A 20 -11.79 14.57 -7.03
C GLU A 20 -13.18 15.04 -6.58
N GLN A 21 -14.16 15.02 -7.48
CA GLN A 21 -15.54 15.39 -7.12
C GLN A 21 -16.16 14.39 -6.14
N ALA A 22 -15.83 13.11 -6.26
CA ALA A 22 -16.29 12.10 -5.30
C ALA A 22 -15.78 12.36 -3.89
N VAL A 23 -14.52 12.79 -3.73
CA VAL A 23 -13.94 13.19 -2.45
C VAL A 23 -14.75 14.33 -1.82
N GLU A 24 -15.06 15.38 -2.58
CA GLU A 24 -15.84 16.52 -2.06
C GLU A 24 -17.22 16.08 -1.54
N TRP A 25 -17.90 15.19 -2.27
CA TRP A 25 -19.18 14.66 -1.83
C TRP A 25 -19.06 13.80 -0.57
N PHE A 26 -18.02 12.99 -0.44
CA PHE A 26 -17.76 12.25 0.80
C PHE A 26 -17.43 13.18 1.98
N GLU A 27 -16.68 14.25 1.76
CA GLU A 27 -16.39 15.25 2.80
C GLU A 27 -17.66 15.94 3.27
N GLN A 28 -18.58 16.27 2.36
CA GLN A 28 -19.90 16.80 2.72
C GLN A 28 -20.73 15.78 3.51
N ALA A 29 -20.71 14.49 3.12
CA ALA A 29 -21.39 13.44 3.89
C ALA A 29 -20.83 13.31 5.31
N ILE A 30 -19.51 13.41 5.47
CA ILE A 30 -18.82 13.39 6.77
C ILE A 30 -19.14 14.65 7.59
N ALA A 31 -19.24 15.82 6.96
CA ALA A 31 -19.65 17.04 7.66
C ALA A 31 -21.05 16.92 8.29
N ILE A 32 -21.95 16.14 7.67
CA ILE A 32 -23.28 15.84 8.19
C ILE A 32 -23.23 14.78 9.30
N ALA A 33 -22.43 13.71 9.11
CA ALA A 33 -22.29 12.62 10.06
C ALA A 33 -20.81 12.30 10.39
N PRO A 34 -20.15 13.11 11.27
CA PRO A 34 -18.70 13.02 11.49
C PRO A 34 -18.21 11.75 12.18
N CYS A 35 -19.12 10.99 12.81
CA CYS A 35 -18.78 9.74 13.49
C CYS A 35 -19.15 8.50 12.68
N ASN A 36 -19.54 8.65 11.41
CA ASN A 36 -19.84 7.52 10.54
C ASN A 36 -18.55 6.91 9.98
N ALA A 37 -18.15 5.77 10.55
CA ALA A 37 -16.93 5.06 10.16
C ALA A 37 -16.93 4.59 8.69
N ASP A 38 -18.09 4.21 8.15
CA ASP A 38 -18.20 3.76 6.77
C ASP A 38 -17.90 4.92 5.80
N PHE A 39 -18.33 6.14 6.12
CA PHE A 39 -18.02 7.31 5.28
C PHE A 39 -16.51 7.61 5.25
N HIS A 40 -15.85 7.54 6.40
CA HIS A 40 -14.39 7.67 6.47
C HIS A 40 -13.67 6.55 5.70
N HIS A 41 -14.13 5.31 5.81
CA HIS A 41 -13.57 4.19 5.06
C HIS A 41 -13.72 4.37 3.54
N LYS A 42 -14.92 4.76 3.06
CA LYS A 42 -15.15 5.04 1.63
C LYS A 42 -14.34 6.22 1.12
N LEU A 43 -14.22 7.29 1.91
CA LEU A 43 -13.39 8.44 1.54
C LEU A 43 -11.92 8.05 1.46
N SER A 44 -11.44 7.24 2.40
CA SER A 44 -10.08 6.68 2.37
C SER A 44 -9.79 5.89 1.09
N ILE A 45 -10.70 5.00 0.68
CA ILE A 45 -10.58 4.26 -0.60
C ILE A 45 -10.50 5.23 -1.78
N THR A 46 -11.35 6.27 -1.78
CA THR A 46 -11.40 7.26 -2.86
C THR A 46 -10.09 8.06 -2.94
N TYR A 47 -9.56 8.51 -1.80
CA TYR A 47 -8.24 9.14 -1.72
C TYR A 47 -7.12 8.24 -2.23
N ALA A 48 -7.13 6.96 -1.88
CA ALA A 48 -6.14 5.99 -2.37
C ALA A 48 -6.21 5.83 -3.90
N ARG A 49 -7.41 5.84 -4.50
CA ARG A 49 -7.61 5.78 -5.96
C ARG A 49 -7.16 7.07 -6.66
N SER A 50 -7.29 8.23 -6.02
CA SER A 50 -6.71 9.51 -6.49
C SER A 50 -5.20 9.65 -6.22
N ASN A 51 -4.51 8.56 -5.84
CA ASN A 51 -3.09 8.56 -5.50
C ASN A 51 -2.69 9.52 -4.35
N LYS A 52 -3.66 9.88 -3.49
CA LYS A 52 -3.46 10.73 -2.32
C LYS A 52 -3.33 9.85 -1.08
N LEU A 53 -2.16 9.23 -0.91
CA LEU A 53 -1.97 8.18 0.09
C LEU A 53 -2.08 8.67 1.55
N LYS A 54 -1.49 9.83 1.87
CA LYS A 54 -1.55 10.40 3.24
C LYS A 54 -2.98 10.59 3.76
N PRO A 55 -3.87 11.34 3.08
CA PRO A 55 -5.25 11.50 3.55
C PRO A 55 -6.03 10.18 3.53
N ALA A 56 -5.66 9.23 2.66
CA ALA A 56 -6.26 7.89 2.68
C ALA A 56 -5.97 7.15 3.99
N VAL A 57 -4.72 7.20 4.48
CA VAL A 57 -4.30 6.60 5.77
C VAL A 57 -4.99 7.29 6.94
N GLU A 58 -5.08 8.62 6.92
CA GLU A 58 -5.75 9.41 7.96
C GLU A 58 -7.22 8.99 8.14
N HIS A 59 -7.98 8.93 7.04
CA HIS A 59 -9.38 8.53 7.10
C HIS A 59 -9.58 7.03 7.39
N ALA A 60 -8.70 6.15 6.91
CA ALA A 60 -8.73 4.73 7.31
C ALA A 60 -8.48 4.58 8.82
N SER A 61 -7.55 5.35 9.37
CA SER A 61 -7.26 5.36 10.81
C SER A 61 -8.46 5.83 11.63
N LEU A 62 -9.18 6.84 11.14
CA LEU A 62 -10.43 7.29 11.75
C LEU A 62 -11.52 6.21 11.71
N ALA A 63 -11.69 5.52 10.58
CA ALA A 63 -12.66 4.43 10.47
C ALA A 63 -12.37 3.30 11.49
N VAL A 64 -11.10 2.88 11.60
CA VAL A 64 -10.66 1.90 12.61
C VAL A 64 -10.87 2.41 14.03
N ARG A 65 -10.59 3.69 14.30
CA ARG A 65 -10.80 4.27 15.64
C ARG A 65 -12.27 4.31 16.05
N LEU A 66 -13.15 4.62 15.09
CA LEU A 66 -14.60 4.67 15.32
C LEU A 66 -15.20 3.28 15.52
N VAL A 67 -14.72 2.28 14.78
CA VAL A 67 -15.16 0.88 14.91
C VAL A 67 -13.94 -0.05 14.95
N PRO A 68 -13.30 -0.26 16.11
CA PRO A 68 -12.06 -1.04 16.23
C PRO A 68 -12.22 -2.53 15.94
N GLY A 69 -13.44 -3.06 16.07
CA GLY A 69 -13.75 -4.47 15.84
C GLY A 69 -13.88 -4.84 14.35
N GLU A 70 -14.01 -3.86 13.46
CA GLU A 70 -14.23 -4.12 12.04
C GLU A 70 -12.92 -4.56 11.36
N GLU A 71 -12.87 -5.84 10.99
CA GLU A 71 -11.69 -6.44 10.34
C GLU A 71 -11.40 -5.79 9.00
N GLN A 72 -12.44 -5.47 8.22
CA GLN A 72 -12.27 -4.83 6.92
C GLN A 72 -11.51 -3.50 7.03
N TYR A 73 -11.85 -2.67 8.02
CA TYR A 73 -11.19 -1.37 8.19
C TYR A 73 -9.74 -1.54 8.63
N ARG A 74 -9.46 -2.52 9.49
CA ARG A 74 -8.09 -2.82 9.93
C ARG A 74 -7.22 -3.31 8.78
N HIS A 75 -7.71 -4.24 7.95
CA HIS A 75 -6.98 -4.72 6.78
C HIS A 75 -6.75 -3.61 5.75
N HIS A 76 -7.76 -2.77 5.50
CA HIS A 76 -7.61 -1.64 4.60
C HIS A 76 -6.56 -0.63 5.11
N LEU A 77 -6.57 -0.31 6.41
CA LEU A 77 -5.55 0.55 7.01
C LEU A 77 -4.13 -0.06 6.89
N GLN A 78 -3.97 -1.35 7.20
CA GLN A 78 -2.70 -2.05 7.08
C GLN A 78 -2.16 -2.03 5.65
N HIS A 79 -3.02 -2.26 4.67
CA HIS A 79 -2.67 -2.18 3.25
C HIS A 79 -2.17 -0.77 2.86
N LEU A 80 -2.86 0.28 3.32
CA LEU A 80 -2.43 1.66 3.03
C LEU A 80 -1.13 2.03 3.76
N GLN A 81 -0.93 1.57 5.00
CA GLN A 81 0.31 1.78 5.74
C GLN A 81 1.48 1.03 5.10
N ALA A 82 1.25 -0.19 4.59
CA ALA A 82 2.25 -0.92 3.80
C ALA A 82 2.66 -0.12 2.56
N LYS A 83 1.69 0.45 1.82
CA LYS A 83 1.98 1.34 0.67
C LYS A 83 2.80 2.57 1.07
N GLU A 84 2.54 3.16 2.23
CA GLU A 84 3.31 4.32 2.70
C GLU A 84 4.75 3.96 2.99
N LEU A 85 4.98 2.80 3.62
CA LEU A 85 6.32 2.25 3.86
C LEU A 85 7.06 1.90 2.57
N ILE A 86 6.36 1.38 1.56
CA ILE A 86 6.91 1.14 0.22
C ILE A 86 7.37 2.46 -0.41
N GLN A 87 6.52 3.50 -0.43
CA GLN A 87 6.91 4.82 -0.96
C GLN A 87 8.07 5.47 -0.18
N GLN A 88 8.15 5.21 1.13
CA GLN A 88 9.28 5.66 1.93
C GLN A 88 10.57 4.91 1.56
N ALA A 89 10.50 3.59 1.37
CA ALA A 89 11.62 2.79 0.93
C ALA A 89 12.09 3.16 -0.48
N GLU A 90 11.18 3.45 -1.41
CA GLU A 90 11.50 3.95 -2.75
C GLU A 90 12.37 5.20 -2.66
N LYS A 91 11.98 6.18 -1.83
CA LYS A 91 12.77 7.41 -1.62
C LYS A 91 14.17 7.10 -1.11
N TYR A 92 14.30 6.20 -0.12
CA TYR A 92 15.61 5.79 0.38
C TYR A 92 16.48 5.11 -0.68
N LEU A 93 15.88 4.43 -1.66
CA LEU A 93 16.58 3.78 -2.78
C LEU A 93 16.92 4.74 -3.93
N GLU A 94 16.20 5.84 -4.08
CA GLU A 94 16.39 6.84 -5.14
C GLU A 94 17.38 7.95 -4.79
N GLU A 95 17.71 8.10 -3.51
CA GLU A 95 18.71 9.06 -3.04
C GLU A 95 20.09 8.82 -3.67
N SER A 96 20.86 9.92 -3.86
CA SER A 96 22.22 9.87 -4.42
C SER A 96 23.14 8.91 -3.67
N GLU A 97 22.97 8.82 -2.36
CA GLU A 97 23.56 7.82 -1.48
C GLU A 97 22.43 6.96 -0.91
N PRO A 98 22.13 5.78 -1.50
CA PRO A 98 21.00 4.99 -1.09
C PRO A 98 21.09 4.52 0.36
N ARG A 99 20.05 4.80 1.12
CA ARG A 99 19.89 4.36 2.52
C ARG A 99 19.29 2.96 2.57
N LEU A 100 20.12 1.98 2.17
CA LEU A 100 19.68 0.60 1.91
C LEU A 100 19.12 -0.09 3.16
N TRP A 101 19.69 0.14 4.34
CA TRP A 101 19.22 -0.46 5.58
C TRP A 101 17.86 0.08 6.01
N GLU A 102 17.64 1.39 5.86
CA GLU A 102 16.36 2.04 6.12
C GLU A 102 15.30 1.57 5.11
N ALA A 103 15.65 1.45 3.83
CA ALA A 103 14.76 0.90 2.81
C ALA A 103 14.31 -0.52 3.16
N ILE A 104 15.26 -1.41 3.50
CA ILE A 104 14.97 -2.79 3.89
C ILE A 104 14.12 -2.84 5.17
N SER A 105 14.40 -1.98 6.14
CA SER A 105 13.62 -1.89 7.38
C SER A 105 12.16 -1.50 7.08
N SER A 106 11.94 -0.48 6.26
CA SER A 106 10.60 -0.06 5.83
C SER A 106 9.88 -1.17 5.05
N LEU A 107 10.57 -1.84 4.11
CA LEU A 107 9.99 -2.93 3.33
C LEU A 107 9.65 -4.16 4.17
N LYS A 108 10.45 -4.51 5.17
CA LYS A 108 10.14 -5.56 6.15
C LYS A 108 8.88 -5.25 6.94
N GLN A 109 8.70 -4.00 7.35
CA GLN A 109 7.48 -3.55 8.01
C GLN A 109 6.29 -3.61 7.05
N ALA A 110 6.48 -3.24 5.77
CA ALA A 110 5.44 -3.31 4.76
C ALA A 110 4.91 -4.73 4.57
N VAL A 111 5.79 -5.73 4.39
CA VAL A 111 5.36 -7.15 4.24
C VAL A 111 4.78 -7.74 5.53
N ALA A 112 5.10 -7.18 6.70
CA ALA A 112 4.49 -7.58 7.97
C ALA A 112 3.06 -7.03 8.12
N LEU A 113 2.77 -5.86 7.53
CA LEU A 113 1.44 -5.26 7.51
C LEU A 113 0.57 -5.86 6.40
N ASP A 114 1.14 -6.02 5.20
CA ASP A 114 0.48 -6.62 4.04
C ASP A 114 1.40 -7.67 3.41
N CYS A 115 1.22 -8.91 3.86
CA CYS A 115 2.00 -10.04 3.37
C CYS A 115 1.66 -10.46 1.92
N LEU A 116 0.59 -9.89 1.34
CA LEU A 116 0.15 -10.14 -0.03
C LEU A 116 0.70 -9.09 -1.02
N SER A 117 1.44 -8.09 -0.54
CA SER A 117 2.03 -7.05 -1.39
C SER A 117 3.20 -7.61 -2.22
N THR A 118 2.95 -7.91 -3.50
CA THR A 118 3.99 -8.31 -4.46
C THR A 118 5.03 -7.22 -4.66
N ASP A 119 4.61 -5.95 -4.65
CA ASP A 119 5.49 -4.80 -4.80
C ASP A 119 6.50 -4.71 -3.64
N ALA A 120 6.04 -4.90 -2.40
CA ALA A 120 6.92 -4.91 -1.24
C ALA A 120 7.95 -6.04 -1.31
N TRP A 121 7.54 -7.25 -1.70
CA TRP A 121 8.46 -8.39 -1.88
C TRP A 121 9.47 -8.16 -3.01
N LEU A 122 9.04 -7.57 -4.13
CA LEU A 122 9.90 -7.25 -5.26
C LEU A 122 10.98 -6.25 -4.84
N MET A 123 10.55 -5.15 -4.22
CA MET A 123 11.43 -4.10 -3.73
C MET A 123 12.40 -4.59 -2.67
N LEU A 124 11.95 -5.48 -1.77
CA LEU A 124 12.81 -6.09 -0.77
C LEU A 124 13.92 -6.91 -1.42
N GLY A 125 13.58 -7.70 -2.44
CA GLY A 125 14.57 -8.45 -3.22
C GLY A 125 15.59 -7.54 -3.92
N LEU A 126 15.14 -6.45 -4.54
CA LEU A 126 16.00 -5.46 -5.18
C LEU A 126 16.91 -4.74 -4.17
N ALA A 127 16.39 -4.37 -3.00
CA ALA A 127 17.17 -3.71 -1.96
C ALA A 127 18.27 -4.64 -1.41
N TYR A 128 17.96 -5.92 -1.21
CA TYR A 128 18.94 -6.93 -0.81
C TYR A 128 20.02 -7.18 -1.88
N ASP A 129 19.66 -7.20 -3.17
CA ASP A 129 20.65 -7.30 -4.25
C ASP A 129 21.64 -6.13 -4.25
N ARG A 130 21.17 -4.91 -3.96
CA ARG A 130 22.05 -3.73 -3.81
C ARG A 130 23.03 -3.86 -2.65
N LEU A 131 22.65 -4.54 -1.57
CA LEU A 131 23.56 -4.91 -0.46
C LEU A 131 24.41 -6.15 -0.75
N ARG A 132 24.21 -6.82 -1.89
CA ARG A 132 24.82 -8.12 -2.25
C ARG A 132 24.45 -9.27 -1.31
N GLU A 133 23.33 -9.14 -0.59
CA GLU A 133 22.74 -10.20 0.22
C GLU A 133 21.85 -11.08 -0.67
N TYR A 134 22.47 -11.85 -1.56
CA TYR A 134 21.74 -12.60 -2.60
C TYR A 134 20.86 -13.72 -2.03
N ASP A 135 21.21 -14.29 -0.88
CA ASP A 135 20.40 -15.28 -0.16
C ASP A 135 19.04 -14.68 0.25
N GLN A 136 19.04 -13.49 0.86
CA GLN A 136 17.83 -12.78 1.24
C GLN A 136 17.04 -12.29 0.02
N ALA A 137 17.74 -11.83 -1.02
CA ALA A 137 17.11 -11.42 -2.27
C ALA A 137 16.34 -12.57 -2.93
N VAL A 138 16.94 -13.77 -2.97
CA VAL A 138 16.30 -14.99 -3.47
C VAL A 138 15.08 -15.38 -2.63
N LEU A 139 15.17 -15.29 -1.30
CA LEU A 139 14.02 -15.58 -0.41
C LEU A 139 12.84 -14.63 -0.67
N ALA A 140 13.10 -13.33 -0.79
CA ALA A 140 12.06 -12.34 -1.08
C ALA A 140 11.37 -12.61 -2.44
N LEU A 141 12.14 -12.94 -3.48
CA LEU A 141 11.58 -13.26 -4.79
C LEU A 141 10.81 -14.59 -4.82
N LYS A 142 11.18 -15.56 -3.97
CA LYS A 142 10.39 -16.79 -3.80
C LYS A 142 9.02 -16.49 -3.18
N GLU A 143 8.95 -15.61 -2.19
CA GLU A 143 7.66 -15.18 -1.64
C GLU A 143 6.83 -14.42 -2.67
N LEU A 144 7.44 -13.52 -3.44
CA LEU A 144 6.78 -12.86 -4.57
C LEU A 144 6.16 -13.88 -5.54
N LEU A 145 6.95 -14.86 -5.99
CA LEU A 145 6.50 -15.86 -6.96
C LEU A 145 5.54 -16.90 -6.37
N ARG A 146 5.47 -17.03 -5.04
CA ARG A 146 4.42 -17.79 -4.37
C ARG A 146 3.07 -17.09 -4.49
N LEU A 147 3.06 -15.75 -4.47
CA LEU A 147 1.85 -14.93 -4.61
C LEU A 147 1.45 -14.73 -6.07
N ASP A 148 2.42 -14.45 -6.93
CA ASP A 148 2.24 -14.32 -8.38
C ASP A 148 3.26 -15.19 -9.13
N PRO A 149 2.91 -16.46 -9.43
CA PRO A 149 3.79 -17.39 -10.13
C PRO A 149 4.16 -16.98 -11.56
N GLN A 150 3.45 -16.04 -12.16
CA GLN A 150 3.67 -15.59 -13.55
C GLN A 150 4.38 -14.23 -13.61
N HIS A 151 4.83 -13.69 -12.47
CA HIS A 151 5.49 -12.39 -12.41
C HIS A 151 6.83 -12.38 -13.16
N GLU A 152 6.84 -11.88 -14.40
CA GLU A 152 7.98 -11.97 -15.33
C GLU A 152 9.28 -11.38 -14.77
N ILE A 153 9.19 -10.21 -14.13
CA ILE A 153 10.34 -9.53 -13.51
C ILE A 153 10.87 -10.38 -12.35
N GLY A 154 9.98 -11.01 -11.57
CA GLY A 154 10.35 -11.81 -10.40
C GLY A 154 11.10 -13.07 -10.82
N ILE A 155 10.63 -13.74 -11.87
CA ILE A 155 11.29 -14.92 -12.47
C ILE A 155 12.68 -14.56 -12.98
N THR A 156 12.80 -13.43 -13.68
CA THR A 156 14.07 -12.97 -14.26
C THR A 156 15.09 -12.65 -13.18
N LEU A 157 14.69 -11.86 -12.17
CA LEU A 157 15.57 -11.50 -11.06
C LEU A 157 15.95 -12.71 -10.21
N LEU A 158 15.04 -13.67 -10.00
CA LEU A 158 15.34 -14.86 -9.20
C LEU A 158 16.46 -15.68 -9.86
N ARG A 159 16.43 -15.85 -11.18
CA ARG A 159 17.50 -16.50 -11.93
C ARG A 159 18.82 -15.76 -11.75
N GLN A 160 18.81 -14.45 -11.98
CA GLN A 160 20.00 -13.60 -11.87
C GLN A 160 20.63 -13.67 -10.47
N PHE A 161 19.82 -13.56 -9.41
CA PHE A 161 20.32 -13.56 -8.03
C PHE A 161 20.82 -14.94 -7.62
N THR A 162 20.20 -16.02 -8.11
CA THR A 162 20.67 -17.39 -7.87
C THR A 162 22.05 -17.62 -8.51
N GLU A 163 22.27 -17.13 -9.73
CA GLU A 163 23.58 -17.20 -10.41
C GLU A 163 24.66 -16.44 -9.63
N LYS A 164 24.37 -15.21 -9.19
CA LYS A 164 25.27 -14.42 -8.35
C LYS A 164 25.60 -15.13 -7.03
N LEU A 165 24.59 -15.71 -6.36
CA LEU A 165 24.77 -16.46 -5.11
C LEU A 165 25.68 -17.68 -5.28
N SER A 166 25.57 -18.38 -6.42
CA SER A 166 26.42 -19.53 -6.74
C SER A 166 27.86 -19.18 -7.14
N SER A 167 28.14 -17.90 -7.37
CA SER A 167 29.44 -17.39 -7.81
C SER A 167 30.29 -16.81 -6.66
N ILE A 168 29.80 -16.90 -5.41
CA ILE A 168 30.52 -16.51 -4.18
C ILE A 168 31.19 -17.74 -3.58
#